data_AF-A0A8D0UWG7-F1
#
_entry.id   AF-A0A8D0UWG7-F1
#
_cell.length_a   1.000
_cell.length_b   1.000
_cell.length_c   1.000
_cell.angle_alpha   90.00
_cell.angle_beta   90.00
_cell.angle_gamma   90.00
#
_symmetry.space_group_name_H-M   'P 1'
#
loop_
_entity.id
_entity.type
_entity.pdbx_description
1 polymer ?
#
loop_
_entity_poly.entity_id
_entity_poly.type
_entity_poly.pdbx_seq_one_letter_code
_entity_poly.pdbx_strand_id
1 'polypeptide(L)'
;MCGDILGCRPLGRGRPGVLFNIVQCTECPPPPELSRLKRQWLQEAMSAAFRGQREEVEQMKNCLRVLSQPTPSSAGEAELAADQQEREGALELLADLCENMDNAADFCQLSGMHLLVGRYLEAGPAGLRWRAAQLIGTCSQNVAAIQEQVLGLGALRKLLRLLDRDPCDSVRVKALFAISCLVREQEAGLLQFLRLDGFSVLMRAMQQQVQKLKVKSAFLLQNLLVGHPEHKGTLCSMGMVQQLVALVRTEHSPFHEHVLGALCSLVTDFPQGVRECREPELGLEELLRHRCQLLQQREEYQEELEFCEKLLQTCFSTPTDDSMDR
;
A
#
# COMPACT_ATOMS: atom_id res chain seq x y z
N MET A 1 -41.11 0.33 -3.79
CA MET A 1 -42.28 1.20 -3.55
C MET A 1 -42.53 1.22 -2.06
N CYS A 2 -42.46 2.43 -1.47
CA CYS A 2 -42.90 2.94 -0.16
C CYS A 2 -43.22 1.95 0.98
N GLY A 3 -42.85 2.17 2.24
CA GLY A 3 -42.33 3.33 2.97
C GLY A 3 -42.20 2.89 4.44
N ASP A 4 -41.13 3.25 5.11
CA ASP A 4 -41.06 4.36 6.07
C ASP A 4 -41.31 3.98 7.54
N ILE A 5 -40.17 3.90 8.22
CA ILE A 5 -39.83 4.29 9.59
C ILE A 5 -40.82 5.31 10.22
N LEU A 6 -41.28 5.03 11.45
CA LEU A 6 -41.62 5.98 12.53
C LEU A 6 -41.55 5.16 13.84
N GLY A 7 -40.77 5.46 14.88
CA GLY A 7 -40.34 6.74 15.42
C GLY A 7 -41.15 7.08 16.68
N CYS A 8 -40.60 6.78 17.87
CA CYS A 8 -40.72 7.51 19.16
C CYS A 8 -42.12 7.99 19.64
N ARG A 9 -42.61 7.75 20.87
CA ARG A 9 -42.09 8.12 22.21
C ARG A 9 -43.18 7.82 23.29
N PRO A 10 -42.87 7.95 24.60
CA PRO A 10 -43.67 7.41 25.71
C PRO A 10 -44.70 8.41 26.25
N LEU A 11 -45.84 7.92 26.75
CA LEU A 11 -46.77 8.68 27.59
C LEU A 11 -47.56 7.73 28.51
N GLY A 12 -47.64 8.07 29.80
CA GLY A 12 -48.75 7.64 30.66
C GLY A 12 -48.36 6.85 31.91
N ARG A 13 -48.04 7.56 33.00
CA ARG A 13 -48.30 7.06 34.36
C ARG A 13 -49.81 6.83 34.49
N GLY A 14 -50.23 5.62 34.87
CA GLY A 14 -51.66 5.33 35.06
C GLY A 14 -51.95 3.96 35.69
N ARG A 15 -51.78 3.87 37.01
CA ARG A 15 -52.40 2.92 37.95
C ARG A 15 -51.98 1.43 37.91
N PRO A 16 -51.98 0.75 39.09
CA PRO A 16 -51.52 -0.62 39.23
C PRO A 16 -52.66 -1.61 39.01
N GLY A 17 -52.39 -2.68 38.27
CA GLY A 17 -53.28 -3.83 38.21
C GLY A 17 -53.66 -4.23 36.79
N VAL A 18 -52.72 -4.79 36.03
CA VAL A 18 -53.01 -5.78 34.99
C VAL A 18 -51.82 -6.73 34.93
N LEU A 19 -52.08 -8.04 35.03
CA LEU A 19 -51.08 -9.09 34.84
C LEU A 19 -50.29 -8.84 33.56
N PHE A 20 -48.95 -8.87 33.65
CA PHE A 20 -48.10 -9.05 32.47
C PHE A 20 -48.39 -10.43 31.88
N ASN A 21 -49.26 -10.49 30.88
CA ASN A 21 -49.27 -11.62 29.95
C ASN A 21 -47.98 -11.52 29.13
N ILE A 22 -47.01 -12.36 29.47
CA ILE A 22 -45.93 -12.72 28.57
C ILE A 22 -46.60 -13.43 27.40
N VAL A 23 -46.81 -12.71 26.30
CA VAL A 23 -47.08 -13.36 25.02
C VAL A 23 -45.78 -14.06 24.66
N GLN A 24 -45.69 -15.34 24.97
CA GLN A 24 -44.71 -16.22 24.33
C GLN A 24 -45.02 -16.18 22.84
N CYS A 25 -44.19 -15.51 22.05
CA CYS A 25 -44.07 -15.80 20.63
C CYS A 25 -43.54 -17.23 20.50
N THR A 26 -44.42 -18.21 20.60
CA THR A 26 -44.15 -19.57 20.17
C THR A 26 -44.08 -19.58 18.65
N GLU A 27 -43.05 -20.24 18.14
CA GLU A 27 -42.85 -20.63 16.73
C GLU A 27 -42.08 -19.65 15.83
N CYS A 28 -40.80 -19.42 16.17
CA CYS A 28 -39.80 -19.46 15.10
C CYS A 28 -39.63 -20.94 14.70
N PRO A 29 -39.83 -21.33 13.42
CA PRO A 29 -39.56 -22.69 13.00
C PRO A 29 -38.08 -23.00 13.29
N PRO A 30 -37.77 -24.22 13.81
CA PRO A 30 -36.38 -24.59 14.06
C PRO A 30 -35.59 -24.48 12.75
N PRO A 31 -34.32 -24.04 12.80
CA PRO A 31 -33.50 -23.97 11.59
C PRO A 31 -33.53 -25.34 10.89
N PRO A 32 -33.70 -25.38 9.55
CA PRO A 32 -33.86 -26.62 8.83
C PRO A 32 -32.72 -27.58 9.17
N GLU A 33 -33.05 -28.80 9.59
CA GLU A 33 -32.05 -29.79 9.98
C GLU A 33 -31.09 -30.03 8.80
N LEU A 34 -29.82 -29.69 9.02
CA LEU A 34 -28.77 -29.96 8.05
C LEU A 34 -28.74 -31.47 7.77
N SER A 35 -29.03 -31.86 6.52
CA SER A 35 -29.13 -33.27 6.13
C SER A 35 -27.84 -34.01 6.46
N ARG A 36 -27.93 -35.32 6.76
CA ARG A 36 -26.76 -36.14 7.13
C ARG A 36 -25.64 -36.07 6.07
N LEU A 37 -26.00 -36.03 4.80
CA LEU A 37 -25.07 -35.87 3.68
C LEU A 37 -24.36 -34.50 3.71
N LYS A 38 -25.08 -33.41 3.98
CA LYS A 38 -24.48 -32.07 4.13
C LYS A 38 -23.56 -31.99 5.34
N ARG A 39 -23.89 -32.66 6.45
CA ARG A 39 -23.04 -32.75 7.65
C ARG A 39 -21.74 -33.50 7.37
N GLN A 40 -21.82 -34.65 6.70
CA GLN A 40 -20.64 -35.44 6.33
C GLN A 40 -19.73 -34.68 5.37
N TRP A 41 -20.30 -34.06 4.32
CA TRP A 41 -19.55 -33.25 3.38
C TRP A 41 -18.84 -32.07 4.05
N LEU A 42 -19.52 -31.34 4.95
CA LEU A 42 -18.90 -30.24 5.71
C LEU A 42 -17.75 -30.74 6.59
N GLN A 43 -17.94 -31.88 7.27
CA GLN A 43 -16.92 -32.46 8.13
C GLN A 43 -15.68 -32.91 7.35
N GLU A 44 -15.89 -33.52 6.16
CA GLU A 44 -14.81 -33.89 5.25
C GLU A 44 -14.07 -32.65 4.74
N ALA A 45 -14.79 -31.62 4.27
CA ALA A 45 -14.22 -30.36 3.81
C ALA A 45 -13.39 -29.67 4.91
N MET A 46 -13.91 -29.59 6.14
CA MET A 46 -13.17 -29.07 7.29
C MET A 46 -11.92 -29.88 7.60
N SER A 47 -12.00 -31.22 7.55
CA SER A 47 -10.84 -32.09 7.79
C SER A 47 -9.76 -31.97 6.71
N ALA A 48 -10.15 -31.71 5.46
CA ALA A 48 -9.25 -31.49 4.35
C ALA A 48 -8.56 -30.13 4.48
N ALA A 49 -9.32 -29.08 4.80
CA ALA A 49 -8.78 -27.74 5.05
C ALA A 49 -7.77 -27.73 6.21
N PHE A 50 -8.11 -28.38 7.33
CA PHE A 50 -7.18 -28.49 8.48
C PHE A 50 -5.90 -29.26 8.15
N ARG A 51 -5.98 -30.27 7.28
CA ARG A 51 -4.80 -31.01 6.83
C ARG A 51 -3.89 -30.13 5.96
N GLY A 52 -4.47 -29.42 4.99
CA GLY A 52 -3.74 -28.48 4.15
C GLY A 52 -2.99 -27.43 4.97
N GLN A 53 -3.67 -26.78 5.92
CA GLN A 53 -3.05 -25.77 6.79
C GLN A 53 -1.89 -26.36 7.61
N ARG A 54 -2.03 -27.59 8.13
CA ARG A 54 -0.97 -28.25 8.91
C ARG A 54 0.26 -28.55 8.05
N GLU A 55 0.05 -28.94 6.80
CA GLU A 55 1.13 -29.17 5.84
C GLU A 55 1.86 -27.88 5.47
N GLU A 56 1.13 -26.78 5.26
CA GLU A 56 1.68 -25.45 4.98
C GLU A 56 2.56 -24.94 6.14
N VAL A 57 2.12 -25.11 7.38
CA VAL A 57 2.90 -24.74 8.57
C VAL A 57 4.20 -25.56 8.67
N GLU A 58 4.16 -26.85 8.35
CA GLU A 58 5.38 -27.68 8.34
C GLU A 58 6.34 -27.31 7.20
N GLN A 59 5.82 -26.97 6.01
CA GLN A 59 6.64 -26.42 4.92
C GLN A 59 7.31 -25.11 5.35
N MET A 60 6.57 -24.20 5.97
CA MET A 60 7.09 -22.93 6.48
C MET A 60 8.20 -23.13 7.51
N LYS A 61 8.03 -24.07 8.46
CA LYS A 61 9.08 -24.44 9.43
C LYS A 61 10.33 -24.99 8.75
N ASN A 62 10.17 -25.80 7.70
CA ASN A 62 11.30 -26.33 6.94
C ASN A 62 12.06 -25.21 6.23
N CYS A 63 11.37 -24.27 5.57
CA CYS A 63 11.98 -23.08 4.99
C CYS A 63 12.72 -22.24 6.03
N LEU A 64 12.09 -21.98 7.18
CA LEU A 64 12.72 -21.24 8.28
C LEU A 64 13.97 -21.96 8.82
N ARG A 65 13.97 -23.29 8.85
CA ARG A 65 15.15 -24.09 9.23
C ARG A 65 16.32 -23.86 8.27
N VAL A 66 16.07 -23.92 6.96
CA VAL A 66 17.06 -23.62 5.92
C VAL A 66 17.60 -22.20 6.09
N LEU A 67 16.70 -21.22 6.24
CA LEU A 67 17.09 -19.81 6.36
C LEU A 67 17.84 -19.51 7.67
N SER A 68 17.60 -20.28 8.73
CA SER A 68 18.27 -20.11 10.02
C SER A 68 19.70 -20.65 10.04
N GLN A 69 20.06 -21.58 9.13
CA GLN A 69 21.42 -22.13 9.10
C GLN A 69 22.46 -21.02 8.85
N PRO A 70 23.63 -21.06 9.50
CA PRO A 70 24.72 -20.13 9.20
C PRO A 70 25.18 -20.31 7.76
N THR A 71 25.71 -19.24 7.16
CA THR A 71 26.33 -19.34 5.84
C THR A 71 27.63 -20.14 5.96
N PRO A 72 27.87 -21.13 5.08
CA PRO A 72 29.10 -21.94 5.10
C PRO A 72 30.35 -21.04 5.02
N SER A 73 31.20 -21.05 6.05
CA SER A 73 32.31 -20.08 6.18
C SER A 73 33.58 -20.48 5.41
N SER A 74 33.69 -21.74 5.00
CA SER A 74 34.86 -22.31 4.30
C SER A 74 34.48 -23.07 3.02
N ALA A 75 33.32 -22.75 2.46
CA ALA A 75 32.78 -23.41 1.28
C ALA A 75 33.42 -22.89 -0.02
N GLY A 76 33.56 -23.79 -1.00
CA GLY A 76 33.94 -23.39 -2.36
C GLY A 76 32.81 -22.61 -3.05
N GLU A 77 33.13 -21.91 -4.14
CA GLU A 77 32.15 -21.09 -4.90
C GLU A 77 30.89 -21.87 -5.31
N ALA A 78 31.05 -23.13 -5.72
CA ALA A 78 29.92 -23.98 -6.11
C ALA A 78 28.99 -24.32 -4.94
N GLU A 79 29.54 -24.51 -3.75
CA GLU A 79 28.77 -24.82 -2.54
C GLU A 79 28.06 -23.55 -2.01
N LEU A 80 28.71 -22.38 -2.08
CA LEU A 80 28.08 -21.10 -1.78
C LEU A 80 26.93 -20.78 -2.75
N ALA A 81 27.09 -21.07 -4.04
CA ALA A 81 26.04 -20.89 -5.03
C ALA A 81 24.84 -21.83 -4.77
N ALA A 82 25.10 -23.08 -4.39
CA ALA A 82 24.05 -24.04 -4.03
C ALA A 82 23.30 -23.62 -2.75
N ASP A 83 24.00 -23.22 -1.69
CA ASP A 83 23.39 -22.68 -0.46
C ASP A 83 22.55 -21.43 -0.74
N GLN A 84 23.05 -20.52 -1.60
CA GLN A 84 22.28 -19.35 -2.01
C GLN A 84 20.99 -19.76 -2.74
N GLN A 85 21.06 -20.69 -3.69
CA GLN A 85 19.89 -21.15 -4.46
C GLN A 85 18.86 -21.81 -3.55
N GLU A 86 19.29 -22.61 -2.57
CA GLU A 86 18.40 -23.24 -1.59
C GLU A 86 17.66 -22.18 -0.75
N ARG A 87 18.37 -21.15 -0.27
CA ARG A 87 17.77 -20.03 0.47
C ARG A 87 16.85 -19.18 -0.38
N GLU A 88 17.18 -18.95 -1.64
CA GLU A 88 16.31 -18.24 -2.58
C GLU A 88 15.00 -18.99 -2.80
N GLY A 89 15.06 -20.31 -3.03
CA GLY A 89 13.88 -21.16 -3.16
C GLY A 89 13.03 -21.21 -1.88
N ALA A 90 13.67 -21.23 -0.71
CA ALA A 90 12.96 -21.16 0.57
C ALA A 90 12.23 -19.81 0.76
N LEU A 91 12.81 -18.69 0.34
CA LEU A 91 12.16 -17.38 0.39
C LEU A 91 10.99 -17.27 -0.61
N GLU A 92 11.11 -17.88 -1.79
CA GLU A 92 10.03 -17.93 -2.80
C GLU A 92 8.85 -18.74 -2.29
N LEU A 93 9.07 -19.96 -1.80
CA LEU A 93 8.00 -20.79 -1.24
C LEU A 93 7.31 -20.11 -0.05
N LEU A 94 8.07 -19.43 0.81
CA LEU A 94 7.48 -18.65 1.89
C LEU A 94 6.62 -17.50 1.38
N ALA A 95 7.02 -16.83 0.29
CA ALA A 95 6.23 -15.75 -0.31
C ALA A 95 4.90 -16.28 -0.84
N ASP A 96 4.92 -17.43 -1.54
CA ASP A 96 3.70 -18.07 -2.05
C ASP A 96 2.75 -18.48 -0.90
N LEU A 97 3.29 -19.10 0.16
CA LEU A 97 2.49 -19.48 1.33
C LEU A 97 1.91 -18.25 2.05
N CYS A 98 2.69 -17.18 2.18
CA CYS A 98 2.30 -15.96 2.89
C CYS A 98 1.38 -15.02 2.08
N GLU A 99 1.01 -15.37 0.84
CA GLU A 99 -0.13 -14.71 0.17
C GLU A 99 -1.43 -14.93 0.95
N ASN A 100 -1.52 -16.02 1.72
CA ASN A 100 -2.56 -16.22 2.71
C ASN A 100 -2.23 -15.49 4.02
N MET A 101 -3.19 -14.68 4.50
CA MET A 101 -3.04 -13.89 5.74
C MET A 101 -2.81 -14.75 6.99
N ASP A 102 -3.44 -15.93 7.09
CA ASP A 102 -3.26 -16.84 8.23
C ASP A 102 -1.82 -17.37 8.26
N ASN A 103 -1.28 -17.75 7.10
CA ASN A 103 0.11 -18.18 6.95
C ASN A 103 1.09 -17.03 7.24
N ALA A 104 0.79 -15.81 6.78
CA ALA A 104 1.61 -14.64 7.12
C ALA A 104 1.64 -14.38 8.65
N ALA A 105 0.52 -14.61 9.35
CA ALA A 105 0.46 -14.52 10.80
C ALA A 105 1.27 -15.64 11.47
N ASP A 106 1.14 -16.89 11.03
CA ASP A 106 1.95 -18.01 11.52
C ASP A 106 3.45 -17.78 11.29
N PHE A 107 3.84 -17.25 10.14
CA PHE A 107 5.21 -16.86 9.83
C PHE A 107 5.77 -15.84 10.83
N CYS A 108 4.94 -14.86 11.22
CA CYS A 108 5.30 -13.87 12.22
C CYS A 108 5.45 -14.49 13.62
N GLN A 109 4.56 -15.41 14.00
CA GLN A 109 4.63 -16.16 15.27
C GLN A 109 5.89 -17.05 15.35
N LEU A 110 6.30 -17.64 14.23
CA LEU A 110 7.54 -18.42 14.10
C LEU A 110 8.80 -17.56 14.04
N SER A 111 8.72 -16.26 14.35
CA SER A 111 9.82 -15.29 14.32
C SER A 111 10.47 -15.12 12.94
N GLY A 112 9.77 -15.50 11.85
CA GLY A 112 10.27 -15.34 10.49
C GLY A 112 10.58 -13.89 10.14
N MET A 113 9.76 -12.96 10.62
CA MET A 113 9.98 -11.53 10.37
C MET A 113 11.27 -10.99 11.01
N HIS A 114 11.63 -11.49 12.19
CA HIS A 114 12.89 -11.13 12.86
C HIS A 114 14.09 -11.59 12.03
N LEU A 115 14.02 -12.79 11.45
CA LEU A 115 15.06 -13.32 10.58
C LEU A 115 15.21 -12.48 9.30
N LEU A 116 14.10 -12.10 8.66
CA LEU A 116 14.14 -11.29 7.44
C LEU A 116 14.76 -9.91 7.67
N VAL A 117 14.28 -9.21 8.70
CA VAL A 117 14.73 -7.83 9.00
C VAL A 117 16.15 -7.82 9.57
N GLY A 118 16.48 -8.80 10.42
CA GLY A 118 17.77 -8.88 11.11
C GLY A 118 18.92 -9.39 10.23
N ARG A 119 18.64 -10.26 9.25
CA ARG A 119 19.68 -10.93 8.45
C ARG A 119 19.54 -10.71 6.95
N TYR A 120 18.35 -10.89 6.39
CA TYR A 120 18.21 -11.05 4.94
C TYR A 120 18.07 -9.73 4.16
N LEU A 121 17.53 -8.67 4.77
CA LEU A 121 17.54 -7.34 4.14
C LEU A 121 18.97 -6.78 3.93
N GLU A 122 19.95 -7.26 4.68
CA GLU A 122 21.35 -6.85 4.59
C GLU A 122 22.26 -7.99 4.08
N ALA A 123 21.68 -9.02 3.46
CA ALA A 123 22.44 -10.12 2.88
C ALA A 123 23.38 -9.65 1.75
N GLY A 124 24.55 -10.29 1.61
CA GLY A 124 25.50 -10.01 0.53
C GLY A 124 24.91 -10.21 -0.88
N PRO A 125 24.28 -11.36 -1.17
CA PRO A 125 23.64 -11.59 -2.46
C PRO A 125 22.37 -10.76 -2.66
N ALA A 126 22.28 -10.06 -3.80
CA ALA A 126 21.09 -9.27 -4.16
C ALA A 126 19.82 -10.14 -4.26
N GLY A 127 19.98 -11.39 -4.73
CA GLY A 127 18.92 -12.40 -4.86
C GLY A 127 18.16 -12.65 -3.56
N LEU A 128 18.88 -12.64 -2.44
CA LEU A 128 18.31 -12.80 -1.11
C LEU A 128 17.65 -11.52 -0.60
N ARG A 129 18.27 -10.35 -0.84
CA ARG A 129 17.73 -9.06 -0.38
C ARG A 129 16.38 -8.74 -1.00
N TRP A 130 16.23 -8.89 -2.32
CA TRP A 130 14.95 -8.55 -2.98
C TRP A 130 13.83 -9.53 -2.63
N ARG A 131 14.13 -10.82 -2.44
CA ARG A 131 13.14 -11.82 -2.01
C ARG A 131 12.71 -11.61 -0.57
N ALA A 132 13.63 -11.23 0.31
CA ALA A 132 13.28 -10.85 1.68
C ALA A 132 12.40 -9.59 1.71
N ALA A 133 12.74 -8.56 0.92
CA ALA A 133 11.88 -7.38 0.80
C ALA A 133 10.50 -7.73 0.21
N GLN A 134 10.43 -8.62 -0.79
CA GLN A 134 9.16 -9.12 -1.32
C GLN A 134 8.33 -9.79 -0.24
N LEU A 135 8.90 -10.75 0.49
CA LEU A 135 8.19 -11.49 1.53
C LEU A 135 7.68 -10.56 2.65
N ILE A 136 8.48 -9.59 3.07
CA ILE A 136 8.02 -8.55 4.03
C ILE A 136 6.80 -7.80 3.47
N GLY A 137 6.85 -7.39 2.20
CA GLY A 137 5.74 -6.70 1.55
C GLY A 137 4.49 -7.57 1.45
N THR A 138 4.64 -8.85 1.09
CA THR A 138 3.54 -9.82 0.99
C THR A 138 2.86 -10.02 2.34
N CYS A 139 3.61 -10.30 3.41
CA CYS A 139 3.02 -10.53 4.73
C CYS A 139 2.34 -9.28 5.31
N SER A 140 2.83 -8.08 5.00
CA SER A 140 2.35 -6.83 5.62
C SER A 140 1.25 -6.13 4.82
N GLN A 141 0.95 -6.59 3.60
CA GLN A 141 -0.01 -5.93 2.73
C GLN A 141 -1.42 -5.95 3.34
N ASN A 142 -1.92 -4.78 3.73
CA ASN A 142 -3.26 -4.58 4.32
C ASN A 142 -3.50 -5.38 5.63
N VAL A 143 -2.44 -5.69 6.39
CA VAL A 143 -2.54 -6.39 7.68
C VAL A 143 -1.89 -5.56 8.80
N ALA A 144 -2.67 -4.73 9.49
CA ALA A 144 -2.20 -3.76 10.49
C ALA A 144 -1.28 -4.38 11.56
N ALA A 145 -1.65 -5.53 12.13
CA ALA A 145 -0.85 -6.19 13.18
C ALA A 145 0.56 -6.58 12.68
N ILE A 146 0.67 -7.06 11.43
CA ILE A 146 1.95 -7.42 10.83
C ILE A 146 2.73 -6.17 10.46
N GLN A 147 2.07 -5.13 9.92
CA GLN A 147 2.71 -3.84 9.64
C GLN A 147 3.35 -3.26 10.91
N GLU A 148 2.63 -3.21 12.03
CA GLU A 148 3.13 -2.73 13.31
C GLU A 148 4.35 -3.53 13.80
N GLN A 149 4.30 -4.86 13.71
CA GLN A 149 5.43 -5.70 14.07
C GLN A 149 6.66 -5.40 13.21
N VAL A 150 6.49 -5.34 11.88
CA VAL A 150 7.58 -5.06 10.92
C VAL A 150 8.19 -3.68 11.17
N LEU A 151 7.35 -2.67 11.43
CA LEU A 151 7.77 -1.32 11.77
C LEU A 151 8.55 -1.29 13.09
N GLY A 152 8.09 -2.02 14.10
CA GLY A 152 8.74 -2.18 15.40
C GLY A 152 10.13 -2.83 15.33
N LEU A 153 10.36 -3.69 14.33
CA LEU A 153 11.68 -4.28 14.04
C LEU A 153 12.64 -3.32 13.32
N GLY A 154 12.19 -2.10 12.99
CA GLY A 154 13.00 -1.10 12.32
C GLY A 154 13.24 -1.38 10.83
N ALA A 155 12.39 -2.20 10.20
CA ALA A 155 12.51 -2.58 8.80
C ALA A 155 12.48 -1.37 7.86
N LEU A 156 11.65 -0.37 8.15
CA LEU A 156 11.44 0.80 7.28
C LEU A 156 12.75 1.56 6.98
N ARG A 157 13.64 1.70 7.98
CA ARG A 157 14.95 2.33 7.79
C ARG A 157 15.85 1.53 6.85
N LYS A 158 15.85 0.19 6.97
CA LYS A 158 16.64 -0.69 6.10
C LYS A 158 16.08 -0.66 4.67
N LEU A 159 14.76 -0.73 4.52
CA LEU A 159 14.10 -0.67 3.21
C LEU A 159 14.33 0.66 2.49
N LEU A 160 14.24 1.80 3.19
CA LEU A 160 14.55 3.11 2.62
C LEU A 160 16.01 3.19 2.15
N ARG A 161 16.95 2.64 2.92
CA ARG A 161 18.37 2.56 2.52
C ARG A 161 18.54 1.71 1.25
N LEU A 162 17.86 0.56 1.15
CA LEU A 162 17.90 -0.28 -0.04
C LEU A 162 17.33 0.43 -1.27
N LEU A 163 16.18 1.09 -1.14
CA LEU A 163 15.58 1.88 -2.22
C LEU A 163 16.53 2.99 -2.72
N ASP A 164 17.21 3.66 -1.80
CA ASP A 164 18.05 4.82 -2.13
C ASP A 164 19.43 4.42 -2.69
N ARG A 165 20.01 3.30 -2.23
CA ARG A 165 21.45 3.00 -2.44
C ARG A 165 21.79 1.62 -2.99
N ASP A 166 20.86 0.68 -3.08
CA ASP A 166 21.20 -0.66 -3.56
C ASP A 166 21.59 -0.62 -5.05
N PRO A 167 22.67 -1.29 -5.48
CA PRO A 167 23.08 -1.32 -6.88
C PRO A 167 22.13 -2.16 -7.76
N CYS A 168 21.32 -3.05 -7.18
CA CYS A 168 20.41 -3.92 -7.92
C CYS A 168 19.00 -3.32 -7.99
N ASP A 169 18.54 -3.01 -9.20
CA ASP A 169 17.21 -2.45 -9.42
C ASP A 169 16.07 -3.33 -8.89
N SER A 170 16.22 -4.66 -8.97
CA SER A 170 15.23 -5.60 -8.39
C SER A 170 15.09 -5.42 -6.89
N VAL A 171 16.20 -5.18 -6.17
CA VAL A 171 16.18 -4.90 -4.73
C VAL A 171 15.47 -3.59 -4.46
N ARG A 172 15.80 -2.53 -5.20
CA ARG A 172 15.16 -1.22 -5.05
C ARG A 172 13.65 -1.30 -5.29
N VAL A 173 13.23 -2.00 -6.34
CA VAL A 173 11.80 -2.17 -6.69
C VAL A 173 11.04 -2.93 -5.61
N LYS A 174 11.62 -4.01 -5.07
CA LYS A 174 10.98 -4.80 -4.00
C LYS A 174 11.03 -4.10 -2.65
N ALA A 175 12.06 -3.30 -2.38
CA ALA A 175 12.11 -2.42 -1.22
C ALA A 175 11.00 -1.37 -1.26
N LEU A 176 10.78 -0.72 -2.42
CA LEU A 176 9.68 0.22 -2.61
C LEU A 176 8.31 -0.44 -2.45
N PHE A 177 8.14 -1.67 -2.95
CA PHE A 177 6.92 -2.45 -2.72
C PHE A 177 6.67 -2.67 -1.22
N ALA A 178 7.67 -3.14 -0.47
CA ALA A 178 7.54 -3.34 0.97
C ALA A 178 7.26 -2.04 1.72
N ILE A 179 7.92 -0.93 1.35
CA ILE A 179 7.64 0.39 1.91
C ILE A 179 6.17 0.76 1.69
N SER A 180 5.67 0.61 0.45
CA SER A 180 4.28 0.89 0.11
C SER A 180 3.29 0.10 0.98
N CYS A 181 3.54 -1.20 1.19
CA CYS A 181 2.73 -2.04 2.06
C CYS A 181 2.76 -1.63 3.54
N LEU A 182 3.83 -0.99 4.01
CA LEU A 182 4.01 -0.62 5.42
C LEU A 182 3.52 0.79 5.78
N VAL A 183 3.34 1.67 4.78
CA VAL A 183 2.99 3.08 5.01
C VAL A 183 1.58 3.43 4.53
N ARG A 184 1.01 2.64 3.61
CA ARG A 184 -0.38 2.82 3.18
C ARG A 184 -1.31 2.25 4.25
N GLU A 185 -2.37 3.01 4.56
CA GLU A 185 -3.38 2.64 5.55
C GLU A 185 -2.79 2.35 6.96
N GLN A 186 -1.61 2.89 7.25
CA GLN A 186 -0.89 2.69 8.51
C GLN A 186 -0.24 4.00 8.99
N GLU A 187 -0.95 4.74 9.84
CA GLU A 187 -0.54 6.07 10.32
C GLU A 187 0.83 6.06 11.02
N ALA A 188 1.09 5.10 11.90
CA ALA A 188 2.37 4.98 12.59
C ALA A 188 3.55 4.75 11.61
N GLY A 189 3.28 3.99 10.53
CA GLY A 189 4.23 3.72 9.46
C GLY A 189 4.52 4.97 8.64
N LEU A 190 3.49 5.72 8.26
CA LEU A 190 3.64 7.00 7.57
C LEU A 190 4.42 8.01 8.41
N LEU A 191 4.09 8.19 9.69
CA LEU A 191 4.84 9.09 10.57
C LEU A 191 6.31 8.70 10.68
N GLN A 192 6.61 7.40 10.73
CA GLN A 192 8.00 6.92 10.72
C GLN A 192 8.69 7.18 9.37
N PHE A 193 7.97 7.00 8.25
CA PHE A 193 8.45 7.32 6.91
C PHE A 193 8.85 8.79 6.78
N LEU A 194 8.02 9.71 7.29
CA LEU A 194 8.32 11.15 7.31
C LEU A 194 9.57 11.45 8.14
N ARG A 195 9.68 10.90 9.36
CA ARG A 195 10.85 11.09 10.23
C ARG A 195 12.15 10.56 9.62
N LEU A 196 12.06 9.61 8.70
CA LEU A 196 13.19 9.01 7.99
C LEU A 196 13.45 9.67 6.62
N ASP A 197 12.88 10.85 6.37
CA ASP A 197 13.03 11.60 5.12
C ASP A 197 12.56 10.79 3.88
N GLY A 198 11.48 10.01 4.07
CA GLY A 198 10.97 9.08 3.08
C GLY A 198 10.54 9.75 1.77
N PHE A 199 9.96 10.95 1.83
CA PHE A 199 9.57 11.68 0.61
C PHE A 199 10.77 12.05 -0.25
N SER A 200 11.89 12.44 0.34
CA SER A 200 13.11 12.73 -0.42
C SER A 200 13.69 11.48 -1.07
N VAL A 201 13.64 10.32 -0.41
CA VAL A 201 14.00 9.02 -1.00
C VAL A 201 13.08 8.70 -2.19
N LEU A 202 11.77 8.91 -2.02
CA LEU A 202 10.77 8.69 -3.07
C LEU A 202 10.99 9.61 -4.28
N MET A 203 11.36 10.86 -4.04
CA MET A 203 11.74 11.82 -5.08
C MET A 203 12.94 11.36 -5.88
N ARG A 204 14.02 10.96 -5.21
CA ARG A 204 15.21 10.44 -5.89
C ARG A 204 14.90 9.18 -6.69
N ALA A 205 14.00 8.33 -6.20
CA ALA A 205 13.54 7.14 -6.91
C ALA A 205 12.78 7.48 -8.21
N MET A 206 11.95 8.53 -8.23
CA MET A 206 11.26 9.02 -9.44
C MET A 206 12.22 9.62 -10.48
N GLN A 207 13.39 10.09 -10.06
CA GLN A 207 14.41 10.65 -10.94
C GLN A 207 15.35 9.59 -11.54
N GLN A 208 15.28 8.33 -11.08
CA GLN A 208 16.11 7.24 -11.63
C GLN A 208 15.64 6.82 -13.01
N GLN A 209 16.52 6.25 -13.84
CA GLN A 209 16.15 5.77 -15.19
C GLN A 209 15.32 4.46 -15.20
N VAL A 210 15.02 3.90 -14.03
CA VAL A 210 14.28 2.64 -13.89
C VAL A 210 12.77 2.91 -13.91
N GLN A 211 12.11 2.64 -15.03
CA GLN A 211 10.69 2.94 -15.23
C GLN A 211 9.77 2.36 -14.14
N LYS A 212 10.01 1.10 -13.70
CA LYS A 212 9.24 0.48 -12.62
C LYS A 212 9.36 1.24 -11.29
N LEU A 213 10.52 1.83 -10.99
CA LEU A 213 10.69 2.67 -9.80
C LEU A 213 9.94 4.00 -9.95
N LYS A 214 10.02 4.65 -11.12
CA LYS A 214 9.31 5.90 -11.38
C LYS A 214 7.80 5.75 -11.14
N VAL A 215 7.19 4.80 -11.84
CA VAL A 215 5.74 4.56 -11.78
C VAL A 215 5.30 4.23 -10.36
N LYS A 216 5.95 3.27 -9.69
CA LYS A 216 5.58 2.86 -8.33
C LYS A 216 5.79 3.96 -7.30
N SER A 217 6.80 4.81 -7.49
CA SER A 217 7.08 5.91 -6.57
C SER A 217 6.06 7.04 -6.72
N ALA A 218 5.73 7.41 -7.95
CA ALA A 218 4.70 8.40 -8.23
C ALA A 218 3.32 7.93 -7.75
N PHE A 219 2.98 6.66 -8.00
CA PHE A 219 1.75 6.04 -7.50
C PHE A 219 1.65 6.08 -5.97
N LEU A 220 2.74 5.75 -5.26
CA LEU A 220 2.77 5.83 -3.80
C LEU A 220 2.60 7.27 -3.32
N LEU A 221 3.28 8.23 -3.94
CA LEU A 221 3.15 9.65 -3.58
C LEU A 221 1.71 10.14 -3.76
N GLN A 222 1.09 9.82 -4.90
CA GLN A 222 -0.32 10.14 -5.18
C GLN A 222 -1.24 9.54 -4.12
N ASN A 223 -1.08 8.25 -3.78
CA ASN A 223 -1.86 7.58 -2.74
C ASN A 223 -1.72 8.29 -1.38
N LEU A 224 -0.49 8.61 -0.97
CA LEU A 224 -0.23 9.29 0.30
C LEU A 224 -0.84 10.69 0.33
N LEU A 225 -0.78 11.45 -0.76
CA LEU A 225 -1.37 12.78 -0.85
C LEU A 225 -2.90 12.79 -0.83
N VAL A 226 -3.53 11.73 -1.35
CA VAL A 226 -4.99 11.55 -1.30
C VAL A 226 -5.43 11.17 0.11
N GLY A 227 -4.73 10.24 0.76
CA GLY A 227 -5.07 9.77 2.11
C GLY A 227 -4.69 10.74 3.23
N HIS A 228 -3.67 11.57 3.04
CA HIS A 228 -3.05 12.40 4.08
C HIS A 228 -2.81 13.85 3.62
N PRO A 229 -3.89 14.62 3.38
CA PRO A 229 -3.79 16.00 2.90
C PRO A 229 -3.04 16.94 3.87
N GLU A 230 -2.92 16.58 5.15
CA GLU A 230 -2.16 17.30 6.17
C GLU A 230 -0.67 17.45 5.82
N HIS A 231 -0.13 16.61 4.94
CA HIS A 231 1.28 16.65 4.54
C HIS A 231 1.56 17.54 3.31
N LYS A 232 0.53 18.11 2.67
CA LYS A 232 0.69 18.98 1.49
C LYS A 232 1.63 20.16 1.77
N GLY A 233 1.48 20.83 2.92
CA GLY A 233 2.30 21.99 3.26
C GLY A 233 3.79 21.69 3.44
N THR A 234 4.11 20.57 4.08
CA THR A 234 5.50 20.11 4.21
C THR A 234 6.08 19.79 2.83
N LEU A 235 5.33 19.08 1.99
CA LEU A 235 5.76 18.71 0.64
C LEU A 235 6.02 19.92 -0.26
N CYS A 236 5.09 20.88 -0.28
CA CYS A 236 5.26 22.15 -0.96
C CYS A 236 6.50 22.90 -0.46
N SER A 237 6.70 23.00 0.85
CA SER A 237 7.88 23.65 1.45
C SER A 237 9.21 22.94 1.11
N MET A 238 9.17 21.64 0.79
CA MET A 238 10.32 20.87 0.31
C MET A 238 10.58 21.03 -1.20
N GLY A 239 9.78 21.85 -1.89
CA GLY A 239 9.89 22.06 -3.32
C GLY A 239 9.32 20.93 -4.17
N MET A 240 8.36 20.16 -3.64
CA MET A 240 7.76 19.01 -4.33
C MET A 240 7.11 19.42 -5.65
N VAL A 241 6.45 20.59 -5.71
CA VAL A 241 5.80 21.10 -6.93
C VAL A 241 6.82 21.26 -8.05
N GLN A 242 7.93 21.95 -7.80
CA GLN A 242 8.98 22.20 -8.78
C GLN A 242 9.56 20.89 -9.31
N GLN A 243 9.74 19.90 -8.44
CA GLN A 243 10.24 18.59 -8.84
C GLN A 243 9.24 17.79 -9.68
N LEU A 244 7.95 17.78 -9.32
CA LEU A 244 6.91 17.13 -10.13
C LEU A 244 6.79 17.79 -11.50
N VAL A 245 6.82 19.12 -11.57
CA VAL A 245 6.80 19.84 -12.85
C VAL A 245 8.05 19.53 -13.69
N ALA A 246 9.22 19.36 -13.08
CA ALA A 246 10.42 18.90 -13.79
C ALA A 246 10.24 17.50 -14.38
N LEU A 247 9.56 16.58 -13.67
CA LEU A 247 9.23 15.24 -14.19
C LEU A 247 8.24 15.31 -15.36
N VAL A 248 7.25 16.21 -15.32
CA VAL A 248 6.28 16.40 -16.42
C VAL A 248 6.96 16.82 -17.73
N ARG A 249 8.10 17.51 -17.66
CA ARG A 249 8.89 17.90 -18.85
C ARG A 249 9.69 16.76 -19.49
N THR A 250 9.79 15.60 -18.85
CA THR A 250 10.52 14.46 -19.41
C THR A 250 9.71 13.77 -20.52
N GLU A 251 10.33 12.79 -21.20
CA GLU A 251 9.67 12.02 -22.26
C GLU A 251 8.38 11.36 -21.75
N HIS A 252 7.27 11.62 -22.46
CA HIS A 252 5.93 11.17 -22.08
C HIS A 252 5.84 9.65 -21.94
N SER A 253 5.17 9.19 -20.89
CA SER A 253 4.88 7.78 -20.64
C SER A 253 3.80 7.66 -19.55
N PRO A 254 3.21 6.47 -19.32
CA PRO A 254 2.17 6.26 -18.31
C PRO A 254 2.51 6.71 -16.88
N PHE A 255 3.80 6.90 -16.54
CA PHE A 255 4.15 7.43 -15.21
C PHE A 255 3.59 8.85 -14.98
N HIS A 256 3.36 9.63 -16.04
CA HIS A 256 2.94 11.02 -15.97
C HIS A 256 1.55 11.20 -15.37
N GLU A 257 0.65 10.25 -15.59
CA GLU A 257 -0.66 10.20 -14.96
C GLU A 257 -0.54 10.34 -13.44
N HIS A 258 0.32 9.53 -12.80
CA HIS A 258 0.52 9.59 -11.35
C HIS A 258 1.21 10.87 -10.88
N VAL A 259 2.12 11.43 -11.69
CA VAL A 259 2.81 12.70 -11.37
C VAL A 259 1.81 13.87 -11.41
N LEU A 260 0.97 13.93 -12.44
CA LEU A 260 -0.07 14.94 -12.57
C LEU A 260 -1.19 14.73 -11.55
N GLY A 261 -1.52 13.48 -11.22
CA GLY A 261 -2.42 13.13 -10.13
C GLY A 261 -1.92 13.64 -8.77
N ALA A 262 -0.64 13.43 -8.46
CA ALA A 262 0.00 13.97 -7.25
C ALA A 262 -0.01 15.51 -7.23
N LEU A 263 0.28 16.15 -8.36
CA LEU A 263 0.23 17.60 -8.49
C LEU A 263 -1.20 18.14 -8.31
N CYS A 264 -2.20 17.45 -8.87
CA CYS A 264 -3.63 17.72 -8.64
C CYS A 264 -3.97 17.67 -7.15
N SER A 265 -3.51 16.65 -6.43
CA SER A 265 -3.73 16.54 -4.99
C SER A 265 -3.08 17.69 -4.22
N LEU A 266 -1.89 18.14 -4.62
CA LEU A 266 -1.19 19.28 -3.99
C LEU A 266 -1.90 20.62 -4.18
N VAL A 267 -2.67 20.82 -5.25
CA VAL A 267 -3.38 22.09 -5.49
C VAL A 267 -4.83 22.07 -4.97
N THR A 268 -5.45 20.89 -4.86
CA THR A 268 -6.85 20.76 -4.45
C THR A 268 -7.02 21.25 -3.01
N ASP A 269 -7.88 22.27 -2.83
CA ASP A 269 -8.18 22.93 -1.55
C ASP A 269 -6.93 23.44 -0.80
N PHE A 270 -5.86 23.78 -1.53
CA PHE A 270 -4.58 24.14 -0.92
C PHE A 270 -3.91 25.33 -1.62
N PRO A 271 -4.14 26.57 -1.12
CA PRO A 271 -3.67 27.80 -1.77
C PRO A 271 -2.15 27.89 -1.96
N GLN A 272 -1.35 27.32 -1.05
CA GLN A 272 0.11 27.31 -1.22
C GLN A 272 0.51 26.50 -2.47
N GLY A 273 -0.08 25.32 -2.69
CA GLY A 273 0.18 24.52 -3.89
C GLY A 273 -0.22 25.27 -5.17
N VAL A 274 -1.36 25.95 -5.16
CA VAL A 274 -1.79 26.81 -6.28
C VAL A 274 -0.78 27.92 -6.55
N ARG A 275 -0.29 28.62 -5.51
CA ARG A 275 0.73 29.66 -5.66
C ARG A 275 2.02 29.13 -6.26
N GLU A 276 2.52 28.00 -5.74
CA GLU A 276 3.74 27.37 -6.27
C GLU A 276 3.58 26.95 -7.75
N CYS A 277 2.42 26.42 -8.14
CA CYS A 277 2.12 26.10 -9.53
C CYS A 277 2.07 27.33 -10.45
N ARG A 278 1.74 28.51 -9.92
CA ARG A 278 1.68 29.79 -10.66
C ARG A 278 3.03 30.49 -10.80
N GLU A 279 4.09 29.95 -10.22
CA GLU A 279 5.42 30.56 -10.34
C GLU A 279 5.84 30.67 -11.81
N PRO A 280 6.14 31.88 -12.33
CA PRO A 280 6.44 32.08 -13.75
C PRO A 280 7.60 31.24 -14.26
N GLU A 281 8.61 31.00 -13.41
CA GLU A 281 9.78 30.19 -13.69
C GLU A 281 9.45 28.72 -14.00
N LEU A 282 8.29 28.23 -13.55
CA LEU A 282 7.84 26.87 -13.84
C LEU A 282 7.15 26.75 -15.20
N GLY A 283 6.65 27.82 -15.81
CA GLY A 283 5.96 27.74 -17.11
C GLY A 283 4.89 26.64 -17.18
N LEU A 284 4.23 26.32 -16.06
CA LEU A 284 3.38 25.15 -15.93
C LEU A 284 2.13 25.26 -16.81
N GLU A 285 1.57 26.46 -16.96
CA GLU A 285 0.38 26.67 -17.78
C GLU A 285 0.60 26.24 -19.24
N GLU A 286 1.69 26.72 -19.85
CA GLU A 286 2.04 26.38 -21.24
C GLU A 286 2.32 24.87 -21.38
N LEU A 287 3.04 24.29 -20.42
CA LEU A 287 3.33 22.86 -20.38
C LEU A 287 2.06 22.01 -20.34
N LEU A 288 1.09 22.36 -19.49
CA LEU A 288 -0.18 21.64 -19.38
C LEU A 288 -1.04 21.82 -20.63
N ARG A 289 -1.11 23.04 -21.21
CA ARG A 289 -1.85 23.27 -22.47
C ARG A 289 -1.30 22.44 -23.61
N HIS A 290 0.02 22.38 -23.75
CA HIS A 290 0.68 21.51 -24.74
C HIS A 290 0.40 20.03 -24.46
N ARG A 291 0.43 19.61 -23.19
CA ARG A 291 0.11 18.22 -22.81
C ARG A 291 -1.35 17.87 -23.13
N CYS A 292 -2.33 18.73 -22.83
CA CYS A 292 -3.73 18.49 -23.21
C CYS A 292 -3.90 18.24 -24.71
N GLN A 293 -3.23 19.05 -25.56
CA GLN A 293 -3.28 18.88 -27.02
C GLN A 293 -2.70 17.53 -27.47
N LEU A 294 -1.62 17.07 -26.84
CA LEU A 294 -1.01 15.77 -27.13
C LEU A 294 -1.93 14.59 -26.78
N LEU A 295 -2.71 14.71 -25.71
CA LEU A 295 -3.52 13.62 -25.15
C LEU A 295 -4.97 13.58 -25.69
N GLN A 296 -5.45 14.63 -26.35
CA GLN A 296 -6.87 14.83 -26.69
C GLN A 296 -7.54 13.72 -27.51
N GLN A 297 -6.78 12.88 -28.20
CA GLN A 297 -7.29 11.78 -29.04
C GLN A 297 -6.80 10.39 -28.57
N ARG A 298 -6.22 10.30 -27.38
CA ARG A 298 -5.63 9.08 -26.84
C ARG A 298 -6.42 8.62 -25.63
N GLU A 299 -7.37 7.72 -25.85
CA GLU A 299 -8.22 7.17 -24.79
C GLU A 299 -7.41 6.50 -23.68
N GLU A 300 -6.23 5.95 -24.01
CA GLU A 300 -5.34 5.33 -23.04
C GLU A 300 -4.74 6.32 -22.00
N TYR A 301 -4.86 7.63 -22.23
CA TYR A 301 -4.37 8.69 -21.34
C TYR A 301 -5.48 9.62 -20.83
N GLN A 302 -6.73 9.14 -20.81
CA GLN A 302 -7.86 9.95 -20.38
C GLN A 302 -7.69 10.49 -18.95
N GLU A 303 -7.23 9.66 -18.01
CA GLU A 303 -7.01 10.09 -16.62
C GLU A 303 -5.93 11.18 -16.52
N GLU A 304 -4.85 11.06 -17.30
CA GLU A 304 -3.80 12.08 -17.37
C GLU A 304 -4.33 13.41 -17.93
N LEU A 305 -5.19 13.35 -18.95
CA LEU A 305 -5.84 14.52 -19.53
C LEU A 305 -6.75 15.20 -18.52
N GLU A 306 -7.58 14.45 -17.79
CA GLU A 306 -8.46 14.97 -16.74
C GLU A 306 -7.66 15.68 -15.64
N PHE A 307 -6.50 15.14 -15.22
CA PHE A 307 -5.61 15.83 -14.28
C PHE A 307 -5.03 17.12 -14.86
N CYS A 308 -4.63 17.14 -16.14
CA CYS A 308 -4.14 18.36 -16.79
C CYS A 308 -5.20 19.46 -16.84
N GLU A 309 -6.43 19.11 -17.23
CA GLU A 309 -7.55 20.05 -17.31
C GLU A 309 -7.93 20.58 -15.93
N LYS A 310 -7.98 19.72 -14.91
CA LYS A 310 -8.25 20.13 -13.54
C LYS A 310 -7.17 21.08 -13.00
N LEU A 311 -5.89 20.81 -13.30
CA LEU A 311 -4.78 21.71 -12.94
C LEU A 311 -4.92 23.07 -13.62
N LEU A 312 -5.24 23.09 -14.92
CA LEU A 312 -5.50 24.32 -15.67
C LEU A 312 -6.65 25.12 -15.06
N GLN A 313 -7.77 24.47 -14.75
CA GLN A 313 -8.94 25.10 -14.16
C GLN A 313 -8.65 25.66 -12.76
N THR A 314 -7.96 24.89 -11.92
CA THR A 314 -7.70 25.27 -10.52
C THR A 314 -6.63 26.35 -10.42
N CYS A 315 -5.58 26.26 -11.25
CA CYS A 315 -4.41 27.12 -11.14
C CYS A 315 -4.43 28.31 -12.10
N PHE A 316 -5.05 28.23 -13.26
CA PHE A 316 -4.87 29.25 -14.31
C PHE A 316 -6.18 29.85 -14.83
N SER A 317 -7.34 29.42 -14.31
CA SER A 317 -8.58 30.17 -14.50
C SER A 317 -8.61 31.38 -13.58
N THR A 318 -8.85 32.55 -14.16
CA THR A 318 -9.34 33.70 -13.40
C THR A 318 -10.76 33.41 -12.93
N PRO A 319 -11.12 33.66 -11.66
CA PRO A 319 -12.52 33.74 -11.30
C PRO A 319 -13.14 34.84 -12.17
N THR A 320 -14.16 34.49 -12.95
CA THR A 320 -15.04 35.48 -13.56
C THR A 320 -15.61 36.32 -12.43
N ASP A 321 -15.23 37.59 -12.41
CA ASP A 321 -15.73 38.62 -11.52
C ASP A 321 -17.19 38.92 -11.91
N ASP A 322 -18.10 37.99 -11.62
CA ASP A 322 -19.55 38.07 -11.90
C ASP A 322 -20.33 38.17 -10.58
N SER A 323 -19.82 38.94 -9.60
CA SER A 323 -20.63 39.26 -8.40
C SER A 323 -20.32 40.63 -7.76
N MET A 324 -20.01 41.66 -8.54
CA MET A 324 -20.14 43.05 -8.09
C MET A 324 -20.69 43.93 -9.20
N ASP A 325 -21.95 43.68 -9.58
CA ASP A 325 -22.83 44.74 -10.08
C ASP A 325 -24.29 44.30 -9.93
N ARG A 326 -24.88 44.62 -8.77
CA ARG A 326 -26.24 45.20 -8.57
C ARG A 326 -26.71 45.10 -7.12
#